data_AF-A0A1Y4URP2-F1
#
_entry.id   AF-A0A1Y4URP2-F1
#
_cell.length_a   1.000
_cell.length_b   1.000
_cell.length_c   1.000
_cell.angle_alpha   90.00
_cell.angle_beta   90.00
_cell.angle_gamma   90.00
#
_symmetry.space_group_name_H-M   'P 1'
#
loop_
_entity.id
_entity.type
_entity.pdbx_description
1 polymer ?
#
loop_
_entity_poly.entity_id
_entity_poly.type
_entity_poly.pdbx_seq_one_letter_code
_entity_poly.pdbx_strand_id
1 'polypeptide(L)'
;MRIEIEELILQVKDELLCFEGMESRADEWEKEFRQWMKTPKGKKEIMESKGRYCIGIKDEEEIFEIADSYIEAVGEDTIDKYWNEF
;
A
#
# COMPACT_ATOMS: atom_id res chain seq x y z
N MET A 1 4.61 2.92 -14.14
CA MET A 1 5.99 3.15 -13.63
C MET A 1 6.43 2.08 -12.63
N ARG A 2 7.64 2.21 -12.07
CA ARG A 2 8.13 1.37 -10.96
C ARG A 2 8.57 2.28 -9.84
N ILE A 3 8.22 1.92 -8.63
CA ILE A 3 8.60 2.64 -7.42
C ILE A 3 9.32 1.67 -6.47
N GLU A 4 10.29 2.16 -5.71
CA GLU A 4 10.92 1.39 -4.65
C GLU A 4 9.91 1.11 -3.54
N ILE A 5 9.93 -0.08 -2.94
CA ILE A 5 8.96 -0.45 -1.91
C ILE A 5 8.99 0.52 -0.72
N GLU A 6 10.17 0.93 -0.27
CA GLU A 6 10.28 1.87 0.85
C GLU A 6 9.76 3.26 0.46
N GLU A 7 9.90 3.66 -0.80
CA GLU A 7 9.34 4.91 -1.31
C GLU A 7 7.81 4.85 -1.40
N LEU A 8 7.25 3.74 -1.88
CA LEU A 8 5.80 3.53 -1.87
C LEU A 8 5.25 3.58 -0.45
N ILE A 9 5.91 2.90 0.50
CA ILE A 9 5.47 2.88 1.90
C ILE A 9 5.44 4.29 2.47
N LEU A 10 6.51 5.08 2.24
CA LEU A 10 6.57 6.45 2.73
C LEU A 10 5.46 7.31 2.13
N GLN A 11 5.23 7.23 0.82
CA GLN A 11 4.22 8.05 0.15
C GLN A 11 2.80 7.66 0.57
N VAL A 12 2.46 6.36 0.62
CA VAL A 12 1.14 5.92 1.09
C VAL A 12 0.90 6.33 2.55
N LYS A 13 1.92 6.21 3.42
CA LYS A 13 1.80 6.68 4.81
C LYS A 13 1.58 8.18 4.89
N ASP A 14 2.30 8.98 4.10
CA ASP A 14 2.14 10.44 4.09
C ASP A 14 0.72 10.83 3.63
N GLU A 15 0.20 10.16 2.61
CA GLU A 15 -1.19 10.32 2.18
C GLU A 15 -2.17 9.94 3.28
N LEU A 16 -2.02 8.77 3.92
CA LEU A 16 -2.88 8.35 5.02
C LEU A 16 -2.85 9.35 6.20
N LEU A 17 -1.67 9.90 6.52
CA LEU A 17 -1.52 10.88 7.60
C LEU A 17 -2.21 12.22 7.31
N CYS A 18 -2.57 12.51 6.05
CA CYS A 18 -3.38 13.67 5.70
C CYS A 18 -4.84 13.53 6.15
N PHE A 19 -5.29 12.32 6.52
CA PHE A 19 -6.67 12.05 6.94
C PHE A 19 -6.81 11.97 8.47
N GLU A 20 -7.86 12.60 8.99
CA GLU A 20 -8.16 12.61 10.43
C GLU A 20 -8.41 11.19 10.95
N GLY A 21 -7.73 10.80 12.03
CA GLY A 21 -7.90 9.48 12.66
C GLY A 21 -7.07 8.35 12.03
N MET A 22 -6.24 8.63 11.03
CA MET A 22 -5.44 7.62 10.32
C MET A 22 -3.99 7.49 10.82
N GLU A 23 -3.60 8.23 11.87
CA GLU A 23 -2.24 8.18 12.45
C GLU A 23 -1.81 6.76 12.84
N SER A 24 -2.70 6.03 13.55
CA SER A 24 -2.41 4.63 13.92
C SER A 24 -2.53 3.68 12.72
N ARG A 25 -3.40 4.02 11.76
CA ARG A 25 -3.68 3.20 10.58
C ARG A 25 -2.55 3.23 9.56
N ALA A 26 -1.81 4.33 9.45
CA ALA A 26 -0.63 4.42 8.59
C ALA A 26 0.46 3.39 8.98
N ASP A 27 0.70 3.21 10.28
CA ASP A 27 1.64 2.19 10.76
C ASP A 27 1.08 0.77 10.66
N GLU A 28 -0.23 0.59 10.78
CA GLU A 28 -0.88 -0.71 10.55
C GLU A 28 -0.78 -1.11 9.07
N TRP A 29 -1.10 -0.19 8.16
CA TRP A 29 -0.98 -0.40 6.72
C TRP A 29 0.42 -0.86 6.34
N GLU A 30 1.48 -0.23 6.86
CA GLU A 30 2.85 -0.66 6.58
C GLU A 30 3.10 -2.10 7.05
N LYS A 31 2.66 -2.45 8.26
CA LYS A 31 2.83 -3.81 8.80
C LYS A 31 2.11 -4.84 7.94
N GLU A 32 0.88 -4.54 7.57
CA GLU A 32 0.05 -5.39 6.73
C GLU A 32 0.62 -5.52 5.31
N PHE A 33 1.07 -4.42 4.71
CA PHE A 33 1.73 -4.43 3.41
C PHE A 33 2.99 -5.31 3.42
N ARG A 34 3.85 -5.16 4.44
CA ARG A 34 5.03 -6.00 4.62
C ARG A 34 4.69 -7.48 4.86
N GLN A 35 3.52 -7.78 5.43
CA GLN A 35 3.02 -9.16 5.52
C GLN A 35 2.52 -9.67 4.16
N TRP A 36 1.74 -8.86 3.45
CA TRP A 36 1.27 -9.14 2.10
C TRP A 36 2.44 -9.46 1.16
N MET A 37 3.55 -8.70 1.24
CA MET A 37 4.76 -8.93 0.44
C MET A 37 5.39 -10.33 0.62
N LYS A 38 5.16 -11.01 1.76
CA LYS A 38 5.71 -12.37 1.99
C LYS A 38 4.94 -13.43 1.23
N THR A 39 3.67 -13.17 0.92
CA THR A 39 2.81 -14.08 0.16
C THR A 39 1.85 -13.21 -0.66
N PRO A 40 2.38 -12.51 -1.69
CA PRO A 40 1.59 -11.55 -2.44
C PRO A 40 0.43 -12.28 -3.11
N LYS A 41 -0.76 -11.75 -2.88
CA LYS A 41 -2.02 -12.17 -3.53
C LYS A 41 -2.57 -10.97 -4.27
N GLY A 42 -3.23 -11.20 -5.39
CA GLY A 42 -3.85 -10.12 -6.16
C GLY A 42 -3.11 -9.81 -7.46
N LYS A 43 -3.07 -8.53 -7.81
CA LYS A 43 -2.69 -8.06 -9.15
C LYS A 43 -1.28 -7.49 -9.22
N LYS A 44 -0.71 -7.12 -8.07
CA LYS A 44 0.61 -6.48 -8.02
C LYS A 44 1.73 -7.49 -7.89
N GLU A 45 2.77 -7.29 -8.68
CA GLU A 45 3.98 -8.10 -8.65
C GLU A 45 5.15 -7.31 -8.03
N ILE A 46 5.87 -7.95 -7.12
CA ILE A 46 7.11 -7.42 -6.55
C ILE A 46 8.28 -7.90 -7.41
N MET A 47 9.11 -6.97 -7.83
CA MET A 47 10.31 -7.22 -8.63
C MET A 47 11.55 -6.84 -7.84
N GLU A 48 12.58 -7.68 -7.88
CA GLU A 48 13.90 -7.31 -7.38
C GLU A 48 14.72 -6.65 -8.49
N SER A 49 15.30 -5.49 -8.21
CA SER A 49 16.19 -4.76 -9.11
C SER A 49 17.41 -4.25 -8.34
N LYS A 50 18.59 -4.80 -8.67
CA LYS A 50 19.88 -4.40 -8.08
C LYS A 50 19.89 -4.46 -6.54
N GLY A 51 19.27 -5.48 -5.94
CA GLY A 51 19.17 -5.64 -4.48
C GLY A 51 18.15 -4.73 -3.80
N ARG A 52 17.29 -4.05 -4.57
CA ARG A 52 16.14 -3.30 -4.06
C ARG A 52 14.84 -3.91 -4.57
N TYR A 53 13.82 -3.91 -3.73
CA TYR A 53 12.50 -4.36 -4.13
C TYR A 53 11.70 -3.19 -4.69
N CYS A 54 11.09 -3.41 -5.84
CA CYS A 54 10.24 -2.46 -6.53
C CYS A 54 8.88 -3.07 -6.81
N ILE A 55 7.87 -2.22 -6.96
CA ILE A 55 6.51 -2.61 -7.31
C ILE A 55 6.02 -1.79 -8.50
N GLY A 56 5.21 -2.42 -9.35
CA GLY A 56 4.60 -1.77 -10.51
C GLY A 56 3.39 -0.94 -10.08
N ILE A 57 3.47 0.38 -10.27
CA ILE A 57 2.31 1.28 -10.16
C ILE A 57 2.04 1.91 -11.53
N LYS A 58 0.83 2.34 -11.85
CA LYS A 58 0.48 3.00 -13.11
C LYS A 58 1.25 4.33 -13.21
N ASP A 59 1.07 5.17 -12.20
CA ASP A 59 1.58 6.54 -12.06
C ASP A 59 1.46 6.96 -10.58
N GLU A 60 1.76 8.24 -10.27
CA GLU A 60 1.69 8.79 -8.91
C GLU A 60 0.25 8.85 -8.36
N GLU A 61 -0.78 8.95 -9.20
CA GLU A 61 -2.20 8.98 -8.78
C GLU A 61 -2.60 7.68 -8.08
N GLU A 62 -2.02 6.54 -8.51
CA GLU A 62 -2.31 5.26 -7.89
C GLU A 62 -1.89 5.18 -6.41
N ILE A 63 -0.97 6.04 -5.95
CA ILE A 63 -0.59 6.11 -4.53
C ILE A 63 -1.75 6.67 -3.70
N PHE A 64 -2.42 7.70 -4.22
CA PHE A 64 -3.63 8.25 -3.62
C PHE A 64 -4.77 7.22 -3.69
N GLU A 65 -4.95 6.52 -4.82
CA GLU A 65 -5.94 5.44 -4.95
C GLU A 65 -5.73 4.34 -3.90
N ILE A 66 -4.47 3.96 -3.64
CA ILE A 66 -4.10 2.95 -2.63
C ILE A 66 -4.46 3.41 -1.22
N ALA A 67 -4.19 4.68 -0.89
CA ALA A 67 -4.53 5.27 0.40
C ALA A 67 -6.05 5.34 0.57
N ASP A 68 -6.77 5.98 -0.37
CA ASP A 68 -8.22 6.14 -0.36
C ASP A 68 -8.95 4.79 -0.24
N SER A 69 -8.54 3.80 -1.05
CA SER A 69 -9.13 2.45 -1.00
C SER A 69 -8.91 1.77 0.35
N TYR A 70 -7.79 2.04 1.03
CA TYR A 70 -7.55 1.52 2.38
C TYR A 70 -8.45 2.21 3.41
N ILE A 71 -8.68 3.52 3.29
CA ILE A 71 -9.59 4.27 4.17
C ILE A 71 -11.01 3.71 4.06
N GLU A 72 -11.49 3.49 2.84
CA GLU A 72 -12.79 2.87 2.58
C GLU A 72 -12.85 1.46 3.19
N ALA A 73 -11.81 0.64 2.99
CA ALA A 73 -11.76 -0.71 3.52
C ALA A 73 -11.77 -0.74 5.06
N VAL A 74 -11.11 0.22 5.71
CA VAL A 74 -11.15 0.40 7.18
C VAL A 74 -12.55 0.83 7.63
N GLY A 75 -13.21 1.74 6.91
CA GLY A 75 -14.56 2.20 7.22
C GLY A 75 -15.64 1.14 7.04
N GLU A 76 -15.48 0.25 6.06
CA GLU A 76 -16.42 -0.83 5.74
C GLU A 76 -16.09 -2.17 6.41
N ASP A 77 -14.98 -2.27 7.16
CA ASP A 77 -14.46 -3.53 7.72
C ASP A 77 -14.18 -4.60 6.63
N THR A 78 -13.62 -4.17 5.50
CA THR A 78 -13.32 -5.00 4.33
C THR A 78 -11.82 -5.07 3.98
N ILE A 79 -10.95 -4.87 4.98
CA ILE A 79 -9.48 -4.85 4.83
C ILE A 79 -8.94 -6.14 4.18
N ASP A 80 -9.50 -7.31 4.50
CA ASP A 80 -9.14 -8.57 3.84
C ASP A 80 -9.38 -8.53 2.32
N LYS A 81 -10.45 -7.88 1.87
CA LYS A 81 -10.76 -7.74 0.45
C LYS A 81 -9.75 -6.81 -0.23
N TYR A 82 -9.43 -5.69 0.41
CA TYR A 82 -8.39 -4.77 -0.03
C TYR A 82 -7.07 -5.50 -0.32
N TRP A 83 -6.57 -6.30 0.64
CA TRP A 83 -5.31 -7.04 0.46
C TRP A 83 -5.38 -8.16 -0.58
N ASN A 84 -6.57 -8.74 -0.83
CA ASN A 84 -6.74 -9.76 -1.86
C ASN A 84 -6.78 -9.16 -3.27
N GLU A 85 -7.19 -7.90 -3.42
CA GLU A 85 -7.28 -7.21 -4.71
C GLU A 85 -6.07 -6.32 -5.02
N PHE A 86 -5.22 -6.07 -4.01
CA PHE A 86 -3.97 -5.31 -4.10
C PHE A 86 -3.12 -5.74 -5.29
#